data_AF-A0A816N962-F1
#
_entry.id   AF-A0A816N962-F1
#
_cell.length_a   1.000
_cell.length_b   1.000
_cell.length_c   1.000
_cell.angle_alpha   90.00
_cell.angle_beta   90.00
_cell.angle_gamma   90.00
#
_symmetry.space_group_name_H-M   'P 1'
#
loop_
_entity.id
_entity.type
_entity.pdbx_description
1 polymer ?
#
loop_
_entity_poly.entity_id
_entity_poly.type
_entity_poly.pdbx_seq_one_letter_code
_entity_poly.pdbx_strand_id
1 'polypeptide(L)'
;NRTLVSYCHRGIAALHGVNETKVCLCPPNYFGTQCQWQNQCISLTLQFIWRNLTSTHVIFQAIIMLIDEYGHVTPNYEQITYVHSRDCDTKFNIYLLYPNRPKNLTHKYSIRIDLFEKTILNYWQDSFCLASFICVCPLYKFGSRCYLKHSICQLSHNPCQHNGICVPNDDRIDLKGFTCICSQDYSGSRCENINNRIEIYLRDTKIQESSLLFIHFITAFKNVEHQRITLLKKVPYNRHGLTLYVSQPFNILLLQIPNGSYYLGILRETFMPSEHIHTEIKSQQRCLPISTLLNNTIINSGYLNRTKYYPLLCRQNRTMMCFYDNDLICICDLDRFSNCFSFNHTMNYDCQGHNYCENGGQCFQNNETCPTKSTCVCQDCYYGTKCQSSTRDFLFSLDPILGYHVKPNISINEQPFIIKISIVFSTIIFIFGCTNGVLSVIIFHREKPREVGSGYYLLVSSITSICMFIMLIIKFWQLILSQMFLITSRPFLNFSCVSLDFLLKVF
;
A
#
# COMPACT_ATOMS: atom_id res chain seq x y z
N ASN A 1 25.91 -38.39 -22.60
CA ASN A 1 25.29 -37.05 -22.54
C ASN A 1 23.79 -37.11 -22.75
N ARG A 2 23.03 -37.36 -21.67
CA ARG A 2 21.57 -37.18 -21.65
C ARG A 2 21.25 -35.96 -20.78
N THR A 3 20.49 -35.06 -21.39
CA THR A 3 19.92 -33.82 -20.87
C THR A 3 19.42 -33.94 -19.43
N LEU A 4 19.93 -33.10 -18.51
CA LEU A 4 19.33 -32.87 -17.20
C LEU A 4 17.95 -32.24 -17.43
N VAL A 5 16.89 -33.04 -17.43
CA VAL A 5 15.52 -32.54 -17.31
C VAL A 5 15.34 -32.12 -15.85
N SER A 6 15.18 -30.82 -15.60
CA SER A 6 14.83 -30.28 -14.28
C SER A 6 13.61 -31.03 -13.73
N TYR A 7 13.75 -31.64 -12.54
CA TYR A 7 12.66 -32.36 -11.83
C TYR A 7 11.39 -31.51 -11.66
N CYS A 8 11.53 -30.18 -11.62
CA CYS A 8 10.41 -29.25 -11.49
C CYS A 8 10.14 -28.44 -12.77
N HIS A 9 10.61 -28.90 -13.94
CA HIS A 9 10.47 -28.18 -15.21
C HIS A 9 10.81 -26.67 -15.09
N ARG A 10 9.78 -25.81 -15.06
CA ARG A 10 9.85 -24.34 -14.98
C ARG A 10 9.77 -23.78 -13.55
N GLY A 11 9.60 -24.64 -12.55
CA GLY A 11 9.57 -24.32 -11.12
C GLY A 11 10.84 -24.73 -10.38
N ILE A 12 10.84 -24.50 -9.08
CA ILE A 12 12.00 -24.68 -8.20
C ILE A 12 11.80 -25.93 -7.35
N ALA A 13 12.79 -26.82 -7.31
CA ALA A 13 12.76 -27.98 -6.43
C ALA A 13 13.10 -27.57 -4.99
N ALA A 14 12.23 -27.95 -4.05
CA ALA A 14 12.39 -27.77 -2.62
C ALA A 14 12.25 -29.13 -1.91
N LEU A 15 12.86 -29.25 -0.73
CA LEU A 15 12.72 -30.43 0.12
C LEU A 15 11.73 -30.09 1.24
N HIS A 16 10.71 -30.94 1.40
CA HIS A 16 9.65 -30.74 2.39
C HIS A 16 9.64 -31.90 3.41
N GLY A 17 9.65 -31.54 4.69
CA GLY A 17 9.56 -32.46 5.83
C GLY A 17 10.88 -33.14 6.22
N VAL A 18 10.83 -33.91 7.32
CA VAL A 18 11.99 -34.62 7.91
C VAL A 18 12.51 -35.75 7.00
N ASN A 19 11.66 -36.24 6.09
CA ASN A 19 11.99 -37.28 5.12
C ASN A 19 12.53 -36.73 3.78
N GLU A 20 12.83 -35.43 3.68
CA GLU A 20 13.41 -34.76 2.50
C GLU A 20 12.64 -35.05 1.18
N THR A 21 11.31 -35.01 1.21
CA THR A 21 10.53 -35.24 -0.02
C THR A 21 10.68 -34.07 -1.00
N LYS A 22 11.02 -34.37 -2.26
CA LYS A 22 11.18 -33.35 -3.31
C LYS A 22 9.82 -32.84 -3.80
N VAL A 23 9.51 -31.60 -3.46
CA VAL A 23 8.31 -30.86 -3.87
C VAL A 23 8.70 -29.72 -4.82
N CYS A 24 7.85 -29.41 -5.79
CA CYS A 24 8.10 -28.33 -6.74
C CYS A 24 7.29 -27.08 -6.40
N LEU A 25 7.98 -25.96 -6.25
CA LEU A 25 7.40 -24.63 -6.12
C LEU A 25 7.18 -24.05 -7.52
N CYS A 26 5.92 -23.98 -7.95
CA CYS A 26 5.57 -23.53 -9.28
C CYS A 26 5.34 -22.02 -9.34
N PRO A 27 5.93 -21.32 -10.33
CA PRO A 27 5.57 -19.94 -10.60
C PRO A 27 4.08 -19.82 -11.00
N PRO A 28 3.43 -18.66 -10.84
CA PRO A 28 1.98 -18.50 -11.05
C PRO A 28 1.46 -18.94 -12.42
N ASN A 29 2.32 -18.89 -13.44
CA ASN A 29 2.00 -19.28 -14.82
C ASN A 29 2.06 -20.79 -15.06
N TYR A 30 2.46 -21.60 -14.08
CA TYR A 30 2.60 -23.05 -14.19
C TYR A 30 1.98 -23.76 -12.99
N PHE A 31 1.55 -25.01 -13.17
CA PHE A 31 0.91 -25.81 -12.14
C PHE A 31 1.15 -27.32 -12.37
N GLY A 32 0.72 -28.14 -11.41
CA GLY A 32 1.00 -29.57 -11.36
C GLY A 32 2.11 -29.90 -10.36
N THR A 33 2.26 -31.18 -10.05
CA THR A 33 3.22 -31.70 -9.05
C THR A 33 4.68 -31.40 -9.39
N GLN A 34 4.98 -31.14 -10.66
CA GLN A 34 6.31 -30.83 -11.19
C GLN A 34 6.31 -29.54 -12.02
N CYS A 35 5.28 -28.69 -11.90
CA CYS A 35 5.12 -27.48 -12.72
C CYS A 35 5.14 -27.76 -14.23
N GLN A 36 4.63 -28.92 -14.62
CA GLN A 36 4.65 -29.44 -15.98
C GLN A 36 3.56 -28.82 -16.86
N TRP A 37 2.53 -28.23 -16.27
CA TRP A 37 1.39 -27.65 -17.00
C TRP A 37 1.44 -26.13 -16.96
N GLN A 38 1.30 -25.49 -18.12
CA GLN A 38 1.18 -24.04 -18.20
C GLN A 38 -0.27 -23.64 -17.90
N ASN A 39 -0.44 -22.67 -17.00
CA ASN A 39 -1.74 -22.10 -16.71
C ASN A 39 -2.28 -21.34 -17.93
N GLN A 40 -3.58 -21.48 -18.18
CA GLN A 40 -4.23 -20.74 -19.24
C GLN A 40 -4.41 -19.28 -18.82
N CYS A 41 -4.20 -18.37 -19.76
CA CYS A 41 -4.26 -16.94 -19.51
C CYS A 41 -4.90 -16.20 -20.69
N ILE A 42 -5.42 -15.02 -20.41
CA ILE A 42 -5.79 -14.04 -21.42
C ILE A 42 -4.65 -13.03 -21.54
N SER A 43 -4.10 -12.89 -22.74
CA SER A 43 -3.16 -11.82 -23.07
C SER A 43 -3.95 -10.65 -23.66
N LEU A 44 -3.87 -9.50 -23.01
CA LEU A 44 -4.52 -8.27 -23.43
C LEU A 44 -3.47 -7.18 -23.64
N THR A 45 -3.44 -6.57 -24.81
CA THR A 45 -2.59 -5.41 -25.09
C THR A 45 -3.45 -4.17 -25.24
N LEU A 46 -3.24 -3.17 -24.37
CA LEU A 46 -3.97 -1.91 -24.38
C LEU A 46 -3.03 -0.75 -24.73
N GLN A 47 -3.51 0.17 -25.56
CA GLN A 47 -2.87 1.46 -25.80
C GLN A 47 -3.87 2.58 -25.56
N PHE A 48 -3.56 3.48 -24.63
CA PHE A 48 -4.47 4.56 -24.26
C PHE A 48 -4.24 5.79 -25.14
N ILE A 49 -5.28 6.25 -25.87
CA ILE A 49 -5.23 7.39 -26.80
C ILE A 49 -6.10 8.54 -26.29
N TRP A 50 -5.48 9.52 -25.66
CA TRP A 50 -6.19 10.68 -25.12
C TRP A 50 -6.45 11.74 -26.21
N ARG A 51 -7.70 12.20 -26.34
CA ARG A 51 -8.12 13.15 -27.39
C ARG A 51 -8.51 14.56 -26.90
N ASN A 52 -8.49 14.83 -25.59
CA ASN A 52 -9.00 16.09 -25.03
C ASN A 52 -7.86 17.04 -24.61
N LEU A 53 -7.77 18.24 -25.20
CA LEU A 53 -6.57 19.10 -25.12
C LEU A 53 -6.43 19.94 -23.83
N THR A 54 -7.46 20.00 -22.97
CA THR A 54 -7.52 21.01 -21.89
C THR A 54 -7.16 20.49 -20.50
N SER A 55 -7.42 19.22 -20.18
CA SER A 55 -7.06 18.62 -18.90
C SER A 55 -6.11 17.45 -19.10
N THR A 56 -4.85 17.73 -18.82
CA THR A 56 -3.73 16.81 -18.93
C THR A 56 -3.12 16.89 -17.52
N HIS A 57 -2.58 15.90 -16.83
CA HIS A 57 -2.37 15.87 -15.33
C HIS A 57 -3.47 15.07 -14.62
N VAL A 58 -4.52 14.71 -15.34
CA VAL A 58 -5.40 13.65 -14.91
C VAL A 58 -4.59 12.36 -14.88
N ILE A 59 -4.35 11.86 -13.68
CA ILE A 59 -3.74 10.55 -13.47
C ILE A 59 -4.88 9.55 -13.51
N PHE A 60 -4.88 8.68 -14.50
CA PHE A 60 -5.86 7.61 -14.56
C PHE A 60 -5.30 6.37 -13.86
N GLN A 61 -6.15 5.72 -13.10
CA GLN A 61 -5.91 4.36 -12.64
C GLN A 61 -6.89 3.47 -13.41
N ALA A 62 -6.35 2.54 -14.19
CA ALA A 62 -7.11 1.48 -14.83
C ALA A 62 -6.97 0.21 -13.97
N ILE A 63 -8.08 -0.39 -13.57
CA ILE A 63 -8.12 -1.71 -12.95
C ILE A 63 -8.70 -2.68 -13.98
N ILE A 64 -7.89 -3.65 -14.39
CA ILE A 64 -8.24 -4.67 -15.38
C ILE A 64 -8.39 -5.98 -14.64
N MET A 65 -9.59 -6.52 -14.61
CA MET A 65 -9.90 -7.73 -13.86
C MET A 65 -10.64 -8.75 -14.74
N LEU A 66 -10.44 -10.02 -14.42
CA LEU A 66 -11.26 -11.10 -14.96
C LEU A 66 -12.42 -11.33 -13.99
N ILE A 67 -13.64 -11.33 -14.51
CA ILE A 67 -14.87 -11.62 -13.76
C ILE A 67 -15.48 -12.92 -14.28
N ASP A 68 -16.06 -13.72 -13.38
CA ASP A 68 -16.83 -14.91 -13.74
C ASP A 68 -18.27 -14.55 -14.14
N GLU A 69 -19.05 -15.57 -14.50
CA GLU A 69 -20.47 -15.43 -14.89
C GLU A 69 -21.41 -15.00 -13.76
N TYR A 70 -20.92 -14.96 -12.52
CA TYR A 70 -21.65 -14.48 -11.33
C TYR A 70 -21.15 -13.11 -10.87
N GLY A 71 -20.16 -12.52 -11.56
CA GLY A 71 -19.65 -11.19 -11.31
C GLY A 71 -18.61 -11.15 -10.20
N HIS A 72 -18.16 -12.31 -9.72
CA HIS A 72 -17.08 -12.39 -8.76
C HIS A 72 -15.77 -12.02 -9.46
N VAL A 73 -15.07 -11.07 -8.86
CA VAL A 73 -13.76 -10.64 -9.30
C VAL A 73 -12.76 -11.74 -8.97
N THR A 74 -12.09 -12.26 -9.99
CA THR A 74 -10.99 -13.20 -9.77
C THR A 74 -9.85 -12.49 -9.01
N PRO A 75 -9.12 -13.20 -8.14
CA PRO A 75 -8.08 -12.60 -7.30
C PRO A 75 -6.93 -11.97 -8.12
N ASN A 76 -6.79 -12.35 -9.39
CA ASN A 76 -5.78 -11.82 -10.31
C ASN A 76 -6.36 -10.68 -11.14
N TYR A 77 -6.29 -9.46 -10.61
CA TYR A 77 -6.53 -8.23 -11.35
C TYR A 77 -5.23 -7.43 -11.49
N GLU A 78 -5.14 -6.70 -12.59
CA GLU A 78 -4.01 -5.86 -12.96
C GLU A 78 -4.37 -4.39 -12.77
N GLN A 79 -3.43 -3.59 -12.31
CA GLN A 79 -3.64 -2.16 -12.09
C GLN A 79 -2.59 -1.36 -12.83
N ILE A 80 -3.04 -0.44 -13.68
CA ILE A 80 -2.18 0.44 -14.45
C ILE A 80 -2.47 1.87 -14.03
N THR A 81 -1.44 2.57 -13.59
CA THR A 81 -1.51 4.03 -13.47
C THR A 81 -1.11 4.63 -14.82
N TYR A 82 -2.08 5.07 -15.60
CA TYR A 82 -1.88 5.80 -16.85
C TYR A 82 -1.79 7.29 -16.58
N VAL A 83 -0.62 7.87 -16.86
CA VAL A 83 -0.41 9.31 -16.83
C VAL A 83 -0.24 9.77 -18.26
N HIS A 84 -1.21 10.52 -18.78
CA HIS A 84 -1.20 10.93 -20.19
C HIS A 84 0.12 11.57 -20.64
N SER A 85 0.77 12.36 -19.77
CA SER A 85 2.00 13.07 -20.10
C SER A 85 3.26 12.19 -20.19
N ARG A 86 3.23 10.99 -19.59
CA ARG A 86 4.32 10.00 -19.57
C ARG A 86 4.04 8.80 -20.47
N ASP A 87 2.79 8.37 -20.51
CA ASP A 87 2.40 7.04 -20.98
C ASP A 87 1.68 7.06 -22.35
N CYS A 88 1.63 8.21 -23.06
CA CYS A 88 0.83 8.40 -24.27
C CYS A 88 1.10 7.38 -25.40
N ASP A 89 2.35 6.96 -25.58
CA ASP A 89 2.75 6.00 -26.62
C ASP A 89 3.03 4.60 -26.06
N THR A 90 2.78 4.40 -24.77
CA THR A 90 3.05 3.12 -24.11
C THR A 90 1.95 2.11 -24.41
N LYS A 91 2.37 0.90 -24.80
CA LYS A 91 1.49 -0.27 -24.93
C LYS A 91 1.62 -1.11 -23.67
N PHE A 92 0.51 -1.31 -22.99
CA PHE A 92 0.44 -2.11 -21.78
C PHE A 92 0.06 -3.55 -22.14
N ASN A 93 0.97 -4.49 -21.89
CA ASN A 93 0.73 -5.92 -22.05
C ASN A 93 0.32 -6.51 -20.70
N ILE A 94 -0.86 -7.10 -20.64
CA ILE A 94 -1.55 -7.51 -19.43
C ILE A 94 -1.88 -9.00 -19.57
N TYR A 95 -1.59 -9.78 -18.54
CA TYR A 95 -1.83 -11.23 -18.52
C TYR A 95 -2.76 -11.61 -17.37
N LEU A 96 -4.02 -11.91 -17.69
CA LEU A 96 -5.01 -12.32 -16.70
C LEU A 96 -5.06 -13.85 -16.62
N LEU A 97 -4.71 -14.41 -15.47
CA LEU A 97 -4.71 -15.84 -15.22
C LEU A 97 -6.09 -16.33 -14.74
N TYR A 98 -6.56 -17.46 -15.28
CA TYR A 98 -7.77 -18.10 -14.75
C TYR A 98 -7.56 -18.61 -13.32
N PRO A 99 -8.58 -18.52 -12.45
CA PRO A 99 -8.48 -18.93 -11.05
C PRO A 99 -8.35 -20.45 -10.92
N ASN A 100 -9.12 -21.21 -11.72
CA ASN A 100 -9.08 -22.67 -11.71
C ASN A 100 -7.99 -23.16 -12.66
N ARG A 101 -7.18 -24.11 -12.18
CA ARG A 101 -6.09 -24.74 -12.94
C ARG A 101 -6.32 -26.25 -12.98
N PRO A 102 -6.75 -26.84 -14.12
CA PRO A 102 -7.02 -26.21 -15.42
C PRO A 102 -8.30 -25.35 -15.43
N LYS A 103 -8.45 -24.48 -16.43
CA LYS A 103 -9.65 -23.65 -16.61
C LYS A 103 -10.87 -24.54 -16.74
N ASN A 104 -11.92 -24.25 -15.97
CA ASN A 104 -13.20 -24.90 -16.16
C ASN A 104 -13.85 -24.40 -17.47
N LEU A 105 -14.16 -25.32 -18.39
CA LEU A 105 -14.72 -24.99 -19.70
C LEU A 105 -16.21 -24.59 -19.64
N THR A 106 -16.91 -24.90 -18.54
CA THR A 106 -18.32 -24.54 -18.37
C THR A 106 -18.51 -23.09 -17.95
N HIS A 107 -17.58 -22.53 -17.16
CA HIS A 107 -17.66 -21.16 -16.68
C HIS A 107 -17.31 -20.16 -17.79
N LYS A 108 -18.18 -19.17 -17.97
CA LYS A 108 -17.88 -18.02 -18.83
C LYS A 108 -17.16 -16.95 -18.01
N TYR A 109 -16.17 -16.31 -18.63
CA TYR A 109 -15.41 -15.23 -18.03
C TYR A 109 -15.45 -14.00 -18.95
N SER A 110 -15.56 -12.81 -18.36
CA SER A 110 -15.46 -11.51 -19.03
C SER A 110 -14.31 -10.70 -18.47
N ILE A 111 -13.76 -9.81 -19.29
CA ILE A 111 -12.75 -8.83 -18.85
C ILE A 111 -13.49 -7.56 -18.50
N ARG A 112 -13.29 -7.05 -17.28
CA ARG A 112 -13.78 -5.76 -16.82
C ARG A 112 -12.60 -4.80 -16.67
N ILE A 113 -12.73 -3.60 -17.23
CA ILE A 113 -11.72 -2.54 -17.16
C ILE A 113 -12.39 -1.31 -16.56
N ASP A 114 -12.03 -0.97 -15.32
CA ASP A 114 -12.51 0.22 -14.63
C ASP A 114 -11.44 1.32 -14.72
N LEU A 115 -11.80 2.54 -15.16
CA LEU A 115 -10.90 3.70 -15.21
C LEU A 115 -11.40 4.83 -14.30
N PHE A 116 -10.54 5.32 -13.42
CA PHE A 116 -10.81 6.45 -12.54
C PHE A 116 -9.70 7.49 -12.57
N GLU A 117 -10.07 8.75 -12.40
CA GLU A 117 -9.14 9.83 -12.12
C GLU A 117 -8.66 9.72 -10.66
N LYS A 118 -7.38 9.40 -10.47
CA LYS A 118 -6.76 9.10 -9.17
C LYS A 118 -6.77 10.28 -8.20
N THR A 119 -6.78 11.51 -8.69
CA THR A 119 -6.72 12.75 -7.91
C THR A 119 -8.06 13.09 -7.26
N ILE A 120 -9.15 12.95 -8.00
CA ILE A 120 -10.50 13.32 -7.53
C ILE A 120 -11.29 12.05 -7.13
N LEU A 121 -10.76 10.86 -7.43
CA LEU A 121 -11.45 9.56 -7.38
C LEU A 121 -12.76 9.55 -8.21
N ASN A 122 -12.95 10.55 -9.06
CA ASN A 122 -14.07 10.61 -9.98
C ASN A 122 -13.83 9.63 -11.10
N TYR A 123 -14.86 8.86 -11.44
CA TYR A 123 -14.82 8.07 -12.66
C TYR A 123 -14.93 8.98 -13.87
N TRP A 124 -14.19 8.61 -14.91
CA TRP A 124 -14.21 9.37 -16.15
C TRP A 124 -15.63 9.33 -16.74
N GLN A 125 -16.11 10.45 -17.28
CA GLN A 125 -17.51 10.58 -17.73
C GLN A 125 -17.69 10.30 -19.23
N ASP A 126 -16.58 10.21 -19.99
CA ASP A 126 -16.58 9.97 -21.43
C ASP A 126 -16.16 8.53 -21.78
N SER A 127 -16.49 8.11 -23.00
CA SER A 127 -16.17 6.77 -23.49
C SER A 127 -14.83 6.73 -24.21
N PHE A 128 -14.07 5.70 -23.92
CA PHE A 128 -12.71 5.52 -24.42
C PHE A 128 -12.68 4.36 -25.41
N CYS A 129 -12.58 4.64 -26.71
CA CYS A 129 -12.58 3.59 -27.74
C CYS A 129 -11.16 3.27 -28.23
N LEU A 130 -10.71 2.02 -28.02
CA LEU A 130 -9.54 1.45 -28.69
C LEU A 130 -9.99 0.94 -30.06
N ALA A 131 -9.69 1.71 -31.12
CA ALA A 131 -10.10 1.45 -32.50
C ALA A 131 -11.64 1.35 -32.70
N SER A 132 -12.08 1.07 -33.94
CA SER A 132 -13.48 1.20 -34.37
C SER A 132 -14.48 0.21 -33.75
N PHE A 133 -14.07 -0.69 -32.85
CA PHE A 133 -14.91 -1.80 -32.38
C PHE A 133 -14.82 -2.15 -30.88
N ILE A 134 -13.88 -1.58 -30.10
CA ILE A 134 -13.82 -1.83 -28.64
C ILE A 134 -13.85 -0.49 -27.91
N CYS A 135 -14.91 -0.26 -27.13
CA CYS A 135 -15.02 0.90 -26.26
C CYS A 135 -15.05 0.50 -24.79
N VAL A 136 -14.18 1.14 -24.01
CA VAL A 136 -14.20 1.12 -22.56
C VAL A 136 -15.14 2.23 -22.10
N CYS A 137 -16.22 1.82 -21.46
CA CYS A 137 -17.29 2.72 -21.10
C CYS A 137 -17.07 3.36 -19.72
N PRO A 138 -17.45 4.63 -19.55
CA PRO A 138 -17.49 5.25 -18.23
C PRO A 138 -18.53 4.54 -17.37
N LEU A 139 -18.43 4.62 -16.03
CA LEU A 139 -19.26 3.86 -15.08
C LEU A 139 -20.75 3.79 -15.39
N TYR A 140 -21.30 4.88 -15.92
CA TYR A 140 -22.74 5.02 -16.14
C TYR A 140 -23.16 4.66 -17.56
N LYS A 141 -22.23 4.22 -18.42
CA LYS A 141 -22.50 3.87 -19.80
C LYS A 141 -22.05 2.44 -20.11
N PHE A 142 -22.70 1.82 -21.08
CA PHE A 142 -22.40 0.47 -21.53
C PHE A 142 -22.73 0.28 -23.02
N GLY A 143 -22.45 -0.92 -23.53
CA GLY A 143 -22.61 -1.28 -24.93
C GLY A 143 -21.34 -1.05 -25.77
N SER A 144 -21.30 -1.62 -26.98
CA SER A 144 -20.11 -1.64 -27.84
C SER A 144 -19.53 -0.27 -28.18
N ARG A 145 -20.35 0.79 -28.12
CA ARG A 145 -19.97 2.19 -28.34
C ARG A 145 -20.21 3.11 -27.13
N CYS A 146 -20.58 2.53 -25.98
CA CYS A 146 -20.84 3.29 -24.75
C CYS A 146 -21.89 4.40 -24.88
N TYR A 147 -22.91 4.18 -25.71
CA TYR A 147 -24.04 5.11 -25.85
C TYR A 147 -25.19 4.80 -24.89
N LEU A 148 -25.31 3.55 -24.46
CA LEU A 148 -26.34 3.13 -23.52
C LEU A 148 -25.95 3.59 -22.12
N LYS A 149 -26.92 3.95 -21.29
CA LYS A 149 -26.69 4.42 -19.92
C LYS A 149 -27.39 3.50 -18.93
N HIS A 150 -26.73 3.17 -17.82
CA HIS A 150 -27.42 2.50 -16.71
C HIS A 150 -28.32 3.52 -16.02
N SER A 151 -29.63 3.25 -16.02
CA SER A 151 -30.61 4.08 -15.31
C SER A 151 -30.41 4.07 -13.79
N ILE A 152 -29.83 2.99 -13.25
CA ILE A 152 -29.73 2.79 -11.80
C ILE A 152 -28.70 3.68 -11.11
N CYS A 153 -27.62 4.05 -11.80
CA CYS A 153 -26.57 4.93 -11.28
C CYS A 153 -26.62 6.32 -11.93
N GLN A 154 -27.78 6.72 -12.45
CA GLN A 154 -27.93 8.02 -13.11
C GLN A 154 -27.67 9.14 -12.11
N LEU A 155 -26.82 10.12 -12.47
CA LEU A 155 -26.38 11.22 -11.57
C LEU A 155 -27.53 11.98 -10.91
N SER A 156 -28.69 12.11 -11.57
CA SER A 156 -29.89 12.75 -11.03
C SER A 156 -30.64 11.92 -9.99
N HIS A 157 -30.39 10.60 -9.94
CA HIS A 157 -30.98 9.64 -9.00
C HIS A 157 -29.92 8.66 -8.52
N ASN A 158 -28.77 9.16 -8.07
CA ASN A 158 -27.71 8.31 -7.54
C ASN A 158 -28.21 7.60 -6.26
N PRO A 159 -28.24 6.25 -6.21
CA PRO A 159 -28.71 5.50 -5.05
C PRO A 159 -27.73 5.54 -3.87
N CYS A 160 -26.49 5.98 -4.10
CA CYS A 160 -25.47 6.18 -3.07
C CYS A 160 -25.63 7.56 -2.43
N GLN A 161 -25.67 7.60 -1.10
CA GLN A 161 -25.78 8.81 -0.29
C GLN A 161 -24.41 9.49 -0.10
N HIS A 162 -24.41 10.71 0.42
CA HIS A 162 -23.21 11.47 0.81
C HIS A 162 -22.12 11.57 -0.26
N ASN A 163 -22.52 11.79 -1.53
CA ASN A 163 -21.64 11.81 -2.70
C ASN A 163 -20.86 10.50 -2.92
N GLY A 164 -21.40 9.36 -2.46
CA GLY A 164 -20.88 8.04 -2.81
C GLY A 164 -20.97 7.79 -4.32
N ILE A 165 -20.00 7.03 -4.84
CA ILE A 165 -19.93 6.72 -6.27
C ILE A 165 -20.70 5.42 -6.52
N CYS A 166 -21.71 5.48 -7.38
CA CYS A 166 -22.49 4.30 -7.78
C CYS A 166 -21.80 3.55 -8.92
N VAL A 167 -21.57 2.27 -8.70
CA VAL A 167 -21.00 1.35 -9.67
C VAL A 167 -22.05 0.30 -10.01
N PRO A 168 -22.59 0.28 -11.25
CA PRO A 168 -23.54 -0.77 -11.63
C PRO A 168 -22.83 -2.13 -11.71
N ASN A 169 -23.56 -3.19 -11.38
CA ASN A 169 -23.09 -4.57 -11.56
C ASN A 169 -23.23 -4.99 -13.04
N ASP A 170 -22.63 -6.10 -13.43
CA ASP A 170 -22.69 -6.58 -14.82
C ASP A 170 -24.15 -6.92 -15.23
N ASP A 171 -24.67 -6.26 -16.26
CA ASP A 171 -26.04 -6.44 -16.77
C ASP A 171 -26.34 -7.87 -17.24
N ARG A 172 -25.31 -8.68 -17.53
CA ARG A 172 -25.47 -10.09 -17.90
C ARG A 172 -25.91 -10.96 -16.73
N ILE A 173 -25.80 -10.42 -15.51
CA ILE A 173 -25.94 -11.15 -14.24
C ILE A 173 -27.13 -10.61 -13.47
N ASP A 174 -27.22 -9.29 -13.31
CA ASP A 174 -28.35 -8.63 -12.68
C ASP A 174 -28.57 -7.22 -13.25
N LEU A 175 -29.71 -7.04 -13.91
CA LEU A 175 -30.16 -5.77 -14.50
C LEU A 175 -30.42 -4.66 -13.46
N LYS A 176 -30.46 -4.99 -12.15
CA LYS A 176 -30.73 -4.04 -11.06
C LYS A 176 -29.65 -4.02 -9.96
N GLY A 177 -28.53 -4.72 -10.15
CA GLY A 177 -27.46 -4.76 -9.16
C GLY A 177 -26.58 -3.50 -9.20
N PHE A 178 -26.21 -2.96 -8.03
CA PHE A 178 -25.23 -1.88 -7.92
C PHE A 178 -24.42 -1.99 -6.62
N THR A 179 -23.26 -1.34 -6.62
CA THR A 179 -22.34 -1.23 -5.48
C THR A 179 -21.95 0.23 -5.27
N CYS A 180 -21.95 0.71 -4.03
CA CYS A 180 -21.52 2.07 -3.71
C CYS A 180 -20.09 2.10 -3.18
N ILE A 181 -19.27 3.00 -3.73
CA ILE A 181 -17.94 3.31 -3.21
C ILE A 181 -18.05 4.57 -2.36
N CYS A 182 -17.77 4.43 -1.07
CA CYS A 182 -17.92 5.50 -0.09
C CYS A 182 -16.63 6.28 0.12
N SER A 183 -16.75 7.58 0.39
CA SER A 183 -15.66 8.41 0.90
C SER A 183 -15.27 7.98 2.32
N GLN A 184 -14.08 8.39 2.79
CA GLN A 184 -13.50 7.88 4.04
C GLN A 184 -14.35 8.14 5.29
N ASP A 185 -15.16 9.20 5.27
CA ASP A 185 -16.04 9.60 6.37
C ASP A 185 -17.36 8.81 6.41
N TYR A 186 -17.64 7.96 5.42
CA TYR A 186 -18.92 7.26 5.29
C TYR A 186 -18.75 5.75 5.07
N SER A 187 -19.80 4.99 5.36
CA SER A 187 -19.85 3.54 5.16
C SER A 187 -21.29 3.03 5.01
N GLY A 188 -21.44 1.73 4.77
CA GLY A 188 -22.73 1.12 4.47
C GLY A 188 -22.87 0.77 3.00
N SER A 189 -23.93 0.04 2.67
CA SER A 189 -24.18 -0.46 1.31
C SER A 189 -24.44 0.67 0.30
N ARG A 190 -24.89 1.82 0.81
CA ARG A 190 -25.23 3.04 0.09
C ARG A 190 -24.51 4.27 0.66
N CYS A 191 -23.45 4.09 1.45
CA CYS A 191 -22.75 5.19 2.12
C CYS A 191 -23.66 6.01 3.06
N GLU A 192 -24.68 5.36 3.62
CA GLU A 192 -25.70 5.94 4.49
C GLU A 192 -25.18 6.24 5.90
N ASN A 193 -24.18 5.51 6.36
CA ASN A 193 -23.65 5.62 7.73
C ASN A 193 -22.49 6.60 7.75
N ILE A 194 -22.52 7.55 8.69
CA ILE A 194 -21.39 8.43 8.98
C ILE A 194 -20.44 7.69 9.92
N ASN A 195 -19.15 7.67 9.60
CA ASN A 195 -18.12 7.04 10.40
C ASN A 195 -17.73 7.92 11.58
N ASN A 196 -17.39 7.31 12.72
CA ASN A 196 -16.78 8.01 13.84
C ASN A 196 -15.36 8.43 13.49
N ARG A 197 -15.02 9.70 13.76
CA ARG A 197 -13.67 10.24 13.58
C ARG A 197 -12.93 10.18 14.91
N ILE A 198 -11.87 9.40 14.97
CA ILE A 198 -11.05 9.24 16.17
C ILE A 198 -9.68 9.87 15.92
N GLU A 199 -9.35 10.90 16.70
CA GLU A 199 -8.05 11.54 16.70
C GLU A 199 -7.24 11.10 17.92
N ILE A 200 -6.14 10.42 17.66
CA ILE A 200 -5.25 9.85 18.67
C ILE A 200 -3.96 10.66 18.67
N TYR A 201 -3.68 11.36 19.78
CA TYR A 201 -2.42 12.07 19.99
C TYR A 201 -1.42 11.18 20.74
N LEU A 202 -0.27 10.90 20.13
CA LEU A 202 0.76 10.03 20.69
C LEU A 202 1.81 10.87 21.42
N ARG A 203 1.90 10.74 22.75
CA ARG A 203 2.91 11.42 23.58
C ARG A 203 4.04 10.50 24.05
N ASP A 204 3.80 9.20 24.10
CA ASP A 204 4.83 8.23 24.48
C ASP A 204 5.85 8.06 23.36
N THR A 205 7.13 8.27 23.67
CA THR A 205 8.24 8.23 22.71
C THR A 205 8.40 6.84 22.09
N LYS A 206 8.13 5.75 22.82
CA LYS A 206 8.21 4.38 22.30
C LYS A 206 7.21 4.12 21.17
N ILE A 207 6.05 4.78 21.23
CA ILE A 207 5.02 4.65 20.21
C ILE A 207 5.39 5.52 18.99
N GLN A 208 5.95 6.71 19.23
CA GLN A 208 6.39 7.60 18.14
C GLN A 208 7.54 7.01 17.31
N GLU A 209 8.42 6.23 17.93
CA GLU A 209 9.51 5.51 17.27
C GLU A 209 9.03 4.27 16.49
N SER A 210 7.82 3.80 16.75
CA SER A 210 7.27 2.61 16.07
C SER A 210 6.83 2.96 14.64
N SER A 211 7.29 2.17 13.66
CA SER A 211 6.90 2.34 12.26
C SER A 211 5.44 1.95 12.00
N LEU A 212 4.90 1.02 12.80
CA LEU A 212 3.63 0.34 12.58
C LEU A 212 2.87 0.19 13.91
N LEU A 213 1.55 0.37 13.89
CA LEU A 213 0.65 0.16 15.02
C LEU A 213 -0.49 -0.77 14.63
N PHE A 214 -0.81 -1.69 15.54
CA PHE A 214 -2.03 -2.50 15.49
C PHE A 214 -3.05 -1.86 16.43
N ILE A 215 -4.23 -1.54 15.90
CA ILE A 215 -5.30 -0.87 16.65
C ILE A 215 -6.47 -1.83 16.75
N HIS A 216 -6.70 -2.37 17.94
CA HIS A 216 -7.75 -3.34 18.22
C HIS A 216 -8.99 -2.62 18.73
N PHE A 217 -10.10 -2.80 18.01
CA PHE A 217 -11.44 -2.42 18.41
C PHE A 217 -12.12 -3.67 18.97
N ILE A 218 -12.55 -3.60 20.22
CA ILE A 218 -13.22 -4.72 20.89
C ILE A 218 -14.64 -4.31 21.22
N THR A 219 -15.58 -5.13 20.77
CA THR A 219 -17.02 -4.97 20.99
C THR A 219 -17.48 -6.05 21.97
N ALA A 220 -18.05 -5.61 23.08
CA ALA A 220 -18.60 -6.50 24.10
C ALA A 220 -20.09 -6.72 23.83
N PHE A 221 -20.49 -7.99 23.82
CA PHE A 221 -21.89 -8.40 23.67
C PHE A 221 -22.36 -9.11 24.93
N LYS A 222 -23.66 -9.04 25.21
CA LYS A 222 -24.26 -9.78 26.33
C LYS A 222 -24.30 -11.28 25.97
N ASN A 223 -23.69 -12.12 26.80
CA ASN A 223 -23.70 -13.59 26.68
C ASN A 223 -23.07 -14.17 25.40
N VAL A 224 -22.28 -13.39 24.68
CA VAL A 224 -21.52 -13.84 23.50
C VAL A 224 -20.07 -13.43 23.69
N GLU A 225 -19.15 -14.20 23.11
CA GLU A 225 -17.74 -13.79 23.07
C GLU A 225 -17.60 -12.41 22.43
N HIS A 226 -16.65 -11.64 22.96
CA HIS A 226 -16.35 -10.32 22.43
C HIS A 226 -15.80 -10.44 21.01
N GLN A 227 -16.14 -9.50 20.16
CA GLN A 227 -15.60 -9.44 18.80
C GLN A 227 -14.42 -8.48 18.75
N ARG A 228 -13.39 -8.84 17.99
CA ARG A 228 -12.18 -8.04 17.81
C ARG A 228 -11.97 -7.73 16.34
N ILE A 229 -11.79 -6.46 16.03
CA ILE A 229 -11.37 -5.97 14.72
C ILE A 229 -10.04 -5.26 14.90
N THR A 230 -9.02 -5.65 14.12
CA THR A 230 -7.69 -5.03 14.18
C THR A 230 -7.43 -4.22 12.92
N LEU A 231 -7.06 -2.95 13.08
CA LEU A 231 -6.61 -2.09 11.99
C LEU A 231 -5.10 -1.88 12.07
N LEU A 232 -4.44 -2.03 10.93
CA LEU A 232 -3.03 -1.74 10.79
C LEU A 232 -2.83 -0.29 10.33
N LYS A 233 -2.00 0.47 11.04
CA LYS A 233 -1.68 1.86 10.67
C LYS A 233 -0.19 2.14 10.78
N LYS A 234 0.38 2.73 9.74
CA LYS A 234 1.75 3.25 9.75
C LYS A 234 1.77 4.60 10.45
N VAL A 235 2.74 4.83 11.34
CA VAL A 235 2.95 6.14 11.97
C VAL A 235 3.88 6.95 11.07
N PRO A 236 3.43 8.06 10.45
CA PRO A 236 4.30 8.90 9.66
C PRO A 236 5.30 9.64 10.57
N TYR A 237 6.56 9.70 10.13
CA TYR A 237 7.64 10.35 10.87
C TYR A 237 7.30 11.82 11.15
N ASN A 238 7.48 12.25 12.40
CA ASN A 238 7.25 13.64 12.84
C ASN A 238 5.77 14.10 12.85
N ARG A 239 4.80 13.17 12.87
CA ARG A 239 3.42 13.47 13.26
C ARG A 239 3.13 12.92 14.65
N HIS A 240 2.59 13.78 15.52
CA HIS A 240 2.23 13.42 16.89
C HIS A 240 0.83 12.83 17.02
N GLY A 241 0.18 12.43 15.93
CA GLY A 241 -1.15 11.82 16.01
C GLY A 241 -1.62 11.11 14.74
N LEU A 242 -2.66 10.29 14.94
CA LEU A 242 -3.37 9.54 13.90
C LEU A 242 -4.85 9.91 13.88
N THR A 243 -5.43 9.92 12.68
CA THR A 243 -6.88 10.04 12.49
C THR A 243 -7.42 8.72 11.93
N LEU A 244 -8.47 8.20 12.55
CA LEU A 244 -9.14 6.97 12.15
C LEU A 244 -10.62 7.26 11.87
N TYR A 245 -11.16 6.53 10.90
CA TYR A 245 -12.58 6.55 10.55
C TYR A 245 -13.12 5.14 10.75
N VAL A 246 -14.05 4.99 11.70
CA VAL A 246 -14.55 3.69 12.15
C VAL A 246 -16.07 3.70 12.12
N SER A 247 -16.67 2.70 11.48
CA SER A 247 -18.12 2.55 11.42
C SER A 247 -18.66 1.50 12.39
N GLN A 248 -17.83 0.52 12.75
CA GLN A 248 -18.26 -0.55 13.64
C GLN A 248 -18.36 -0.06 15.09
N PRO A 249 -19.37 -0.53 15.85
CA PRO A 249 -19.46 -0.24 17.27
C PRO A 249 -18.32 -0.89 18.03
N PHE A 250 -17.75 -0.19 19.02
CA PHE A 250 -16.70 -0.71 19.89
C PHE A 250 -16.82 -0.13 21.30
N ASN A 251 -16.37 -0.90 22.29
CA ASN A 251 -16.35 -0.51 23.71
C ASN A 251 -14.91 -0.19 24.15
N ILE A 252 -13.93 -0.93 23.62
CA ILE A 252 -12.53 -0.81 24.01
C ILE A 252 -11.67 -0.58 22.76
N LEU A 253 -10.74 0.36 22.86
CA LEU A 253 -9.69 0.59 21.87
C LEU A 253 -8.33 0.32 22.53
N LEU A 254 -7.61 -0.68 22.02
CA LEU A 254 -6.25 -1.03 22.43
C LEU A 254 -5.27 -0.76 21.28
N LEU A 255 -4.10 -0.22 21.60
CA LEU A 255 -3.00 -0.10 20.65
C LEU A 255 -1.91 -1.09 21.03
N GLN A 256 -1.41 -1.82 20.04
CA GLN A 256 -0.29 -2.72 20.16
C GLN A 256 0.86 -2.23 19.26
N ILE A 257 2.04 -2.13 19.85
CA ILE A 257 3.29 -1.93 19.10
C ILE A 257 3.89 -3.29 18.71
N PRO A 258 4.72 -3.38 17.65
CA PRO A 258 5.31 -4.64 17.18
C PRO A 258 6.09 -5.41 18.26
N ASN A 259 6.66 -4.70 19.24
CA ASN A 259 7.37 -5.29 20.38
C ASN A 259 6.44 -5.97 21.42
N GLY A 260 5.12 -6.05 21.15
CA GLY A 260 4.16 -6.74 22.01
C GLY A 260 3.69 -5.95 23.25
N SER A 261 3.98 -4.65 23.34
CA SER A 261 3.40 -3.80 24.41
C SER A 261 2.03 -3.26 24.00
N TYR A 262 1.11 -3.21 24.96
CA TYR A 262 -0.25 -2.73 24.79
C TYR A 262 -0.48 -1.40 25.48
N TYR A 263 -1.35 -0.57 24.91
CA TYR A 263 -1.79 0.71 25.45
C TYR A 263 -3.31 0.80 25.39
N LEU A 264 -3.94 1.13 26.51
CA LEU A 264 -5.38 1.36 26.58
C LEU A 264 -5.70 2.79 26.12
N GLY A 265 -6.31 2.93 24.94
CA GLY A 265 -6.62 4.23 24.36
C GLY A 265 -8.01 4.76 24.72
N ILE A 266 -9.04 3.91 24.65
CA ILE A 266 -10.42 4.29 24.92
C ILE A 266 -11.12 3.13 25.65
N LEU A 267 -11.89 3.47 26.68
CA LEU A 267 -12.84 2.58 27.35
C LEU A 267 -14.18 3.32 27.45
N ARG A 268 -15.26 2.72 26.97
CA ARG A 268 -16.61 3.28 27.03
C ARG A 268 -17.66 2.19 27.23
N GLU A 269 -18.73 2.54 27.93
CA GLU A 269 -19.87 1.65 28.14
C GLU A 269 -20.77 1.58 26.91
N THR A 270 -21.10 2.73 26.32
CA THR A 270 -22.00 2.85 25.17
C THR A 270 -21.27 3.40 23.95
N PHE A 271 -21.60 2.85 22.79
CA PHE A 271 -21.15 3.38 21.51
C PHE A 271 -22.15 4.44 21.01
N MET A 272 -21.63 5.60 20.60
CA MET A 272 -22.41 6.63 19.91
C MET A 272 -21.95 6.72 18.45
N PRO A 273 -22.88 6.66 17.48
CA PRO A 273 -22.55 6.84 16.06
C PRO A 273 -22.27 8.32 15.74
N SER A 274 -21.53 8.56 14.66
CA SER A 274 -21.15 9.88 14.14
C SER A 274 -20.38 10.77 15.12
N GLU A 275 -19.65 10.19 16.06
CA GLU A 275 -18.93 10.93 17.10
C GLU A 275 -17.53 11.37 16.61
N HIS A 276 -17.10 12.56 17.06
CA HIS A 276 -15.72 13.01 16.97
C HIS A 276 -15.03 12.82 18.32
N ILE A 277 -14.04 11.94 18.37
CA ILE A 277 -13.39 11.50 19.60
C ILE A 277 -11.94 11.94 19.58
N HIS A 278 -11.54 12.73 20.57
CA HIS A 278 -10.15 13.05 20.83
C HIS A 278 -9.62 12.22 22.00
N THR A 279 -8.51 11.50 21.79
CA THR A 279 -7.81 10.77 22.84
C THR A 279 -6.31 11.04 22.78
N GLU A 280 -5.66 11.03 23.94
CA GLU A 280 -4.23 11.24 24.09
C GLU A 280 -3.59 10.04 24.78
N ILE A 281 -2.57 9.47 24.14
CA ILE A 281 -1.87 8.29 24.62
C ILE A 281 -0.54 8.64 25.26
N LYS A 282 -0.49 8.37 26.57
CA LYS A 282 0.67 8.62 27.45
C LYS A 282 1.18 7.31 28.04
N SER A 283 2.37 7.35 28.62
CA SER A 283 2.99 6.17 29.23
C SER A 283 2.17 5.55 30.38
N GLN A 284 1.28 6.31 31.04
CA GLN A 284 0.39 5.79 32.08
C GLN A 284 -0.69 4.84 31.55
N GLN A 285 -1.04 4.92 30.26
CA GLN A 285 -2.01 4.03 29.62
C GLN A 285 -1.39 2.72 29.15
N ARG A 286 -0.09 2.53 29.36
CA ARG A 286 0.61 1.30 29.00
C ARG A 286 0.14 0.15 29.91
N CYS A 287 -0.33 -0.93 29.32
CA CYS A 287 -0.64 -2.14 30.05
C CYS A 287 0.66 -2.88 30.38
N LEU A 288 0.84 -3.26 31.64
CA LEU A 288 2.05 -3.95 32.10
C LEU A 288 1.87 -5.48 32.02
N PRO A 289 2.93 -6.25 31.69
CA PRO A 289 2.87 -7.70 31.77
C PRO A 289 2.85 -8.16 33.22
N ILE A 290 2.09 -9.20 33.51
CA ILE A 290 1.97 -9.74 34.87
C ILE A 290 3.31 -10.24 35.42
N SER A 291 4.24 -10.63 34.54
CA SER A 291 5.59 -11.04 34.89
C SER A 291 6.39 -9.97 35.64
N THR A 292 6.05 -8.69 35.44
CA THR A 292 6.67 -7.57 36.15
C THR A 292 5.95 -7.19 37.44
N LEU A 293 4.75 -7.72 37.67
CA LEU A 293 3.86 -7.32 38.76
C LEU A 293 3.79 -8.36 39.88
N LEU A 294 3.89 -9.65 39.52
CA LEU A 294 3.79 -10.77 40.47
C LEU A 294 5.14 -11.47 40.64
N ASN A 295 5.29 -12.19 41.75
CA ASN A 295 6.46 -13.00 42.02
C ASN A 295 6.47 -14.26 41.11
N ASN A 296 7.66 -14.75 40.76
CA ASN A 296 7.85 -15.91 39.88
C ASN A 296 7.12 -17.17 40.36
N THR A 297 6.98 -17.37 41.68
CA THR A 297 6.23 -18.49 42.25
C THR A 297 4.75 -18.45 41.88
N ILE A 298 4.15 -17.25 41.82
CA ILE A 298 2.74 -17.07 41.46
C ILE A 298 2.58 -17.16 39.94
N ILE A 299 3.51 -16.59 39.16
CA ILE A 299 3.48 -16.65 37.69
C ILE A 299 3.51 -18.10 37.18
N ASN A 300 4.31 -18.95 37.83
CA ASN A 300 4.43 -20.38 37.49
C ASN A 300 3.27 -21.23 38.04
N SER A 301 2.39 -20.66 38.87
CA SER A 301 1.19 -21.36 39.34
C SER A 301 0.13 -21.47 38.23
N GLY A 302 -0.77 -22.44 38.36
CA GLY A 302 -1.85 -22.62 37.40
C GLY A 302 -2.78 -21.41 37.30
N TYR A 303 -3.40 -21.24 36.14
CA TYR A 303 -4.30 -20.12 35.79
C TYR A 303 -5.26 -19.70 36.93
N LEU A 304 -6.00 -20.66 37.49
CA LEU A 304 -6.99 -20.41 38.55
C LEU A 304 -6.40 -19.87 39.86
N ASN A 305 -5.12 -20.15 40.13
CA ASN A 305 -4.44 -19.59 41.31
C ASN A 305 -3.94 -18.18 41.05
N ARG A 306 -3.51 -17.87 39.82
CA ARG A 306 -3.06 -16.52 39.43
C ARG A 306 -4.20 -15.52 39.46
N THR A 307 -5.36 -15.88 38.89
CA THR A 307 -6.53 -14.98 38.79
C THR A 307 -7.02 -14.47 40.14
N LYS A 308 -6.80 -15.21 41.24
CA LYS A 308 -7.11 -14.77 42.61
C LYS A 308 -6.36 -13.49 43.01
N TYR A 309 -5.19 -13.24 42.43
CA TYR A 309 -4.36 -12.07 42.74
C TYR A 309 -4.67 -10.86 41.85
N TYR A 310 -5.48 -11.01 40.80
CA TYR A 310 -5.71 -9.94 39.81
C TYR A 310 -6.43 -8.72 40.41
N PRO A 311 -7.47 -8.89 41.25
CA PRO A 311 -8.09 -7.75 41.93
C PRO A 311 -7.13 -6.99 42.86
N LEU A 312 -6.14 -7.69 43.44
CA LEU A 312 -5.14 -7.07 44.33
C LEU A 312 -4.27 -6.06 43.57
N LEU A 313 -3.91 -6.36 42.31
CA LEU A 313 -3.06 -5.50 41.48
C LEU A 313 -3.70 -4.12 41.23
N CYS A 314 -4.98 -4.11 40.85
CA CYS A 314 -5.73 -2.87 40.65
C CYS A 314 -5.93 -2.08 41.95
N ARG A 315 -6.02 -2.77 43.09
CA ARG A 315 -6.21 -2.14 44.40
C ARG A 315 -4.93 -1.52 44.94
N GLN A 316 -3.78 -2.17 44.72
CA GLN A 316 -2.47 -1.69 45.17
C GLN A 316 -1.93 -0.55 44.31
N ASN A 317 -2.08 -0.64 42.99
CA ASN A 317 -1.57 0.38 42.08
C ASN A 317 -2.70 1.25 41.52
N ARG A 318 -2.98 2.37 42.19
CA ARG A 318 -4.04 3.31 41.77
C ARG A 318 -3.77 3.99 40.41
N THR A 319 -2.54 4.02 39.93
CA THR A 319 -2.25 4.63 38.62
C THR A 319 -2.37 3.66 37.45
N MET A 320 -2.48 2.36 37.73
CA MET A 320 -2.59 1.32 36.70
C MET A 320 -4.01 1.31 36.12
N MET A 321 -4.09 1.34 34.80
CA MET A 321 -5.36 1.22 34.06
C MET A 321 -5.59 -0.19 33.52
N CYS A 322 -4.51 -0.89 33.15
CA CYS A 322 -4.59 -2.22 32.57
C CYS A 322 -3.31 -3.02 32.77
N PHE A 323 -3.42 -4.34 32.64
CA PHE A 323 -2.31 -5.29 32.62
C PHE A 323 -2.70 -6.51 31.77
N TYR A 324 -1.74 -7.36 31.44
CA TYR A 324 -2.00 -8.55 30.64
C TYR A 324 -1.22 -9.77 31.15
N ASP A 325 -1.82 -10.94 30.97
CA ASP A 325 -1.26 -12.27 31.21
C ASP A 325 -1.17 -13.02 29.86
N ASN A 326 -0.78 -14.29 29.86
CA ASN A 326 -0.56 -15.10 28.66
C ASN A 326 -1.67 -15.01 27.60
N ASP A 327 -2.94 -15.15 28.01
CA ASP A 327 -4.12 -15.18 27.12
C ASP A 327 -5.22 -14.22 27.58
N LEU A 328 -4.89 -13.24 28.43
CA LEU A 328 -5.86 -12.33 29.03
C LEU A 328 -5.36 -10.89 29.00
N ILE A 329 -6.26 -9.98 28.68
CA ILE A 329 -6.09 -8.56 29.00
C ILE A 329 -7.08 -8.21 30.10
N CYS A 330 -6.57 -7.50 31.11
CA CYS A 330 -7.31 -7.05 32.27
C CYS A 330 -7.32 -5.52 32.35
N ILE A 331 -8.50 -4.96 32.61
CA ILE A 331 -8.74 -3.53 32.78
C ILE A 331 -9.16 -3.28 34.23
N CYS A 332 -8.54 -2.30 34.87
CA CYS A 332 -8.90 -1.87 36.22
C CYS A 332 -10.05 -0.87 36.14
N ASP A 333 -11.19 -1.23 36.73
CA ASP A 333 -12.36 -0.36 36.80
C ASP A 333 -12.20 0.76 37.85
N LEU A 334 -13.16 1.69 37.91
CA LEU A 334 -13.28 2.75 38.90
C LEU A 334 -13.32 2.18 40.33
N ASP A 335 -14.05 1.09 40.54
CA ASP A 335 -14.12 0.36 41.81
C ASP A 335 -12.83 -0.44 42.13
N ARG A 336 -11.81 -0.34 41.27
CA ARG A 336 -10.54 -1.07 41.35
C ARG A 336 -10.70 -2.58 41.29
N PHE A 337 -11.78 -3.04 40.68
CA PHE A 337 -11.92 -4.42 40.29
C PHE A 337 -11.20 -4.67 38.96
N SER A 338 -10.62 -5.86 38.79
CA SER A 338 -9.97 -6.28 37.55
C SER A 338 -10.96 -6.99 36.65
N ASN A 339 -11.35 -6.35 35.54
CA ASN A 339 -12.20 -6.94 34.51
C ASN A 339 -11.32 -7.53 33.41
N CYS A 340 -11.27 -8.85 33.32
CA CYS A 340 -10.40 -9.57 32.39
C CYS A 340 -11.20 -10.28 31.31
N PHE A 341 -10.67 -10.27 30.09
CA PHE A 341 -11.24 -10.98 28.95
C PHE A 341 -10.14 -11.71 28.18
N SER A 342 -10.53 -12.82 27.54
CA SER A 342 -9.64 -13.61 26.68
C SER A 342 -9.05 -12.73 25.58
N PHE A 343 -7.75 -12.79 25.37
CA PHE A 343 -7.10 -12.04 24.31
C PHE A 343 -5.95 -12.86 23.75
N ASN A 344 -6.11 -13.33 22.51
CA ASN A 344 -5.01 -14.00 21.83
C ASN A 344 -3.97 -12.96 21.39
N HIS A 345 -2.83 -12.97 22.06
CA HIS A 345 -1.68 -12.08 21.83
C HIS A 345 -0.89 -12.44 20.56
N THR A 346 -0.95 -13.70 20.13
CA THR A 346 -0.20 -14.27 18.98
C THR A 346 -1.11 -14.55 17.79
N MET A 347 -2.07 -13.66 17.52
CA MET A 347 -2.98 -13.85 16.39
C MET A 347 -2.20 -13.75 15.08
N ASN A 348 -2.13 -14.86 14.33
CA ASN A 348 -1.49 -14.89 13.02
C ASN A 348 -2.55 -14.64 11.95
N TYR A 349 -2.44 -13.51 11.26
CA TYR A 349 -3.31 -13.19 10.13
C TYR A 349 -2.61 -13.71 8.88
N ASP A 350 -3.17 -14.75 8.25
CA ASP A 350 -2.63 -15.35 7.03
C ASP A 350 -3.59 -15.23 5.83
N CYS A 351 -4.63 -14.39 5.99
CA CYS A 351 -5.70 -14.20 5.03
C CYS A 351 -6.38 -15.52 4.64
N GLN A 352 -6.76 -16.32 5.64
CA GLN A 352 -7.41 -17.63 5.45
C GLN A 352 -6.51 -18.58 4.64
N GLY A 353 -5.20 -18.52 4.90
CA GLY A 353 -4.16 -19.27 4.19
C GLY A 353 -3.85 -18.76 2.77
N HIS A 354 -4.49 -17.70 2.29
CA HIS A 354 -4.34 -17.18 0.93
C HIS A 354 -3.48 -15.91 0.94
N ASN A 355 -2.16 -16.08 1.07
CA ASN A 355 -1.24 -14.97 0.97
C ASN A 355 -1.04 -14.55 -0.49
N TYR A 356 -1.73 -13.48 -0.90
CA TYR A 356 -1.59 -12.88 -2.24
C TYR A 356 -0.50 -11.79 -2.31
N CYS A 357 0.27 -11.58 -1.24
CA CYS A 357 1.36 -10.63 -1.20
C CYS A 357 2.62 -11.22 -1.86
N GLU A 358 3.32 -10.39 -2.63
CA GLU A 358 4.51 -10.76 -3.36
C GLU A 358 5.78 -10.53 -2.52
N ASN A 359 6.93 -11.04 -3.01
CA ASN A 359 8.25 -10.80 -2.43
C ASN A 359 8.38 -11.13 -0.93
N GLY A 360 7.69 -12.19 -0.48
CA GLY A 360 7.71 -12.60 0.93
C GLY A 360 6.96 -11.64 1.86
N GLY A 361 6.12 -10.76 1.32
CA GLY A 361 5.16 -9.96 2.09
C GLY A 361 4.17 -10.85 2.81
N GLN A 362 3.72 -10.41 3.99
CA GLN A 362 2.73 -11.10 4.80
C GLN A 362 1.35 -10.47 4.61
N CYS A 363 0.33 -11.28 4.39
CA CYS A 363 -1.03 -10.80 4.25
C CYS A 363 -1.68 -10.59 5.61
N PHE A 364 -2.07 -9.35 5.91
CA PHE A 364 -2.80 -9.00 7.11
C PHE A 364 -4.28 -8.80 6.80
N GLN A 365 -5.17 -9.34 7.63
CA GLN A 365 -6.62 -9.13 7.54
C GLN A 365 -7.16 -8.55 8.84
N ASN A 366 -8.22 -7.75 8.77
CA ASN A 366 -8.73 -7.03 9.92
C ASN A 366 -9.60 -7.87 10.89
N ASN A 367 -10.20 -8.96 10.42
CA ASN A 367 -10.99 -9.88 11.22
C ASN A 367 -10.70 -11.32 10.74
N GLU A 368 -10.69 -12.27 11.67
CA GLU A 368 -10.42 -13.68 11.41
C GLU A 368 -11.60 -14.39 10.71
N THR A 369 -12.83 -14.15 11.17
CA THR A 369 -14.03 -14.87 10.70
C THR A 369 -14.60 -14.28 9.42
N CYS A 370 -14.65 -12.96 9.31
CA CYS A 370 -15.18 -12.25 8.15
C CYS A 370 -14.33 -11.01 7.83
N PRO A 371 -13.24 -11.17 7.06
CA PRO A 371 -12.34 -10.08 6.73
C PRO A 371 -13.03 -9.08 5.79
N THR A 372 -13.10 -7.82 6.20
CA THR A 372 -13.64 -6.73 5.37
C THR A 372 -12.55 -5.88 4.74
N LYS A 373 -11.33 -5.94 5.28
CA LYS A 373 -10.15 -5.27 4.75
C LYS A 373 -8.93 -6.16 4.93
N SER A 374 -8.08 -6.18 3.90
CA SER A 374 -6.80 -6.88 3.92
C SER A 374 -5.69 -5.99 3.35
N THR A 375 -4.46 -6.19 3.79
CA THR A 375 -3.31 -5.35 3.46
C THR A 375 -2.03 -6.17 3.50
N CYS A 376 -1.13 -5.93 2.56
CA CYS A 376 0.18 -6.58 2.56
C CYS A 376 1.17 -5.82 3.43
N VAL A 377 1.80 -6.54 4.35
CA VAL A 377 2.94 -6.09 5.15
C VAL A 377 4.21 -6.49 4.43
N CYS A 378 4.91 -5.51 3.87
CA CYS A 378 6.09 -5.75 3.07
C CYS A 378 7.34 -5.94 3.93
N GLN A 379 8.23 -6.79 3.46
CA GLN A 379 9.58 -6.87 3.99
C GLN A 379 10.34 -5.57 3.72
N ASP A 380 11.39 -5.33 4.49
CA ASP A 380 12.28 -4.20 4.26
C ASP A 380 12.78 -4.19 2.81
N CYS A 381 12.85 -3.00 2.24
CA CYS A 381 13.20 -2.73 0.84
C CYS A 381 12.11 -3.05 -0.20
N TYR A 382 10.96 -3.61 0.19
CA TYR A 382 9.83 -3.86 -0.72
C TYR A 382 8.65 -2.91 -0.44
N TYR A 383 7.95 -2.49 -1.48
CA TYR A 383 6.85 -1.52 -1.40
C TYR A 383 5.79 -1.77 -2.49
N GLY A 384 4.66 -1.07 -2.35
CA GLY A 384 3.47 -1.27 -3.18
C GLY A 384 2.37 -2.01 -2.42
N THR A 385 1.17 -2.04 -3.00
CA THR A 385 -0.04 -2.61 -2.40
C THR A 385 0.04 -4.12 -2.17
N LYS A 386 0.83 -4.83 -2.98
CA LYS A 386 1.16 -6.25 -2.85
C LYS A 386 2.63 -6.51 -2.54
N CYS A 387 3.41 -5.49 -2.18
CA CYS A 387 4.86 -5.60 -2.03
C CYS A 387 5.60 -5.96 -3.33
N GLN A 388 4.99 -5.65 -4.48
CA GLN A 388 5.47 -6.04 -5.81
C GLN A 388 6.76 -5.34 -6.23
N SER A 389 7.07 -4.17 -5.65
CA SER A 389 8.24 -3.37 -6.04
C SER A 389 9.37 -3.55 -5.04
N SER A 390 10.58 -3.74 -5.56
CA SER A 390 11.82 -3.92 -4.81
C SER A 390 12.73 -2.73 -5.00
N THR A 391 13.35 -2.24 -3.92
CA THR A 391 14.47 -1.29 -3.99
C THR A 391 15.81 -1.98 -4.20
N ARG A 392 15.85 -3.33 -4.26
CA ARG A 392 17.10 -4.10 -4.44
C ARG A 392 17.56 -4.20 -5.91
N ASP A 393 16.64 -4.05 -6.87
CA ASP A 393 16.88 -4.47 -8.27
C ASP A 393 16.94 -3.33 -9.30
N PHE A 394 17.04 -2.05 -8.91
CA PHE A 394 17.18 -0.96 -9.87
C PHE A 394 18.26 0.07 -9.52
N LEU A 395 19.04 0.45 -10.55
CA LEU A 395 19.78 1.71 -10.62
C LEU A 395 18.85 2.84 -10.15
N PHE A 396 19.20 3.43 -9.02
CA PHE A 396 18.38 4.41 -8.31
C PHE A 396 18.06 5.63 -9.17
N SER A 397 16.77 5.95 -9.34
CA SER A 397 16.36 7.34 -9.59
C SER A 397 16.30 8.08 -8.26
N LEU A 398 16.56 9.40 -8.26
CA LEU A 398 16.51 10.24 -7.06
C LEU A 398 15.09 10.36 -6.48
N ASP A 399 14.07 10.14 -7.32
CA ASP A 399 12.66 10.43 -7.00
C ASP A 399 12.08 9.53 -5.87
N PRO A 400 12.30 8.19 -5.83
CA PRO A 400 11.81 7.34 -4.76
C PRO A 400 12.55 7.51 -3.43
N ILE A 401 13.86 7.85 -3.48
CA ILE A 401 14.68 8.04 -2.26
C ILE A 401 14.37 9.38 -1.63
N LEU A 402 14.51 10.48 -2.37
CA LEU A 402 14.38 11.82 -1.80
C LEU A 402 12.96 12.34 -1.83
N GLY A 403 12.15 11.95 -2.81
CA GLY A 403 10.82 12.53 -3.04
C GLY A 403 9.89 12.40 -1.83
N TYR A 404 9.93 11.29 -1.11
CA TYR A 404 9.08 11.08 0.08
C TYR A 404 9.53 11.91 1.30
N HIS A 405 10.78 12.38 1.30
CA HIS A 405 11.33 13.20 2.39
C HIS A 405 11.13 14.70 2.16
N VAL A 406 10.80 15.15 0.94
CA VAL A 406 10.52 16.57 0.68
C VAL A 406 9.11 16.91 1.14
N LYS A 407 8.97 17.93 2.00
CA LYS A 407 7.67 18.41 2.46
C LYS A 407 7.08 19.44 1.48
N PRO A 408 5.81 19.34 1.09
CA PRO A 408 5.17 20.33 0.22
C PRO A 408 4.90 21.63 0.98
N ASN A 409 4.91 22.77 0.27
CA ASN A 409 4.54 24.10 0.78
C ASN A 409 5.34 24.64 1.98
N ILE A 410 6.58 24.17 2.17
CA ILE A 410 7.49 24.62 3.24
C ILE A 410 8.81 25.08 2.60
N SER A 411 9.41 26.15 3.13
CA SER A 411 10.67 26.72 2.61
C SER A 411 11.87 25.78 2.82
N ILE A 412 12.94 25.95 2.02
CA ILE A 412 14.14 25.08 2.05
C ILE A 412 14.79 25.03 3.45
N ASN A 413 14.73 26.13 4.21
CA ASN A 413 15.32 26.20 5.55
C ASN A 413 14.56 25.39 6.60
N GLU A 414 13.29 25.09 6.37
CA GLU A 414 12.42 24.32 7.27
C GLU A 414 12.23 22.86 6.79
N GLN A 415 12.84 22.51 5.65
CA GLN A 415 12.87 21.13 5.16
C GLN A 415 13.66 20.21 6.12
N PRO A 416 13.37 18.89 6.14
CA PRO A 416 14.03 17.96 7.04
C PRO A 416 15.54 17.87 6.79
N PHE A 417 16.27 17.47 7.84
CA PHE A 417 17.74 17.40 7.85
C PHE A 417 18.32 16.57 6.69
N ILE A 418 17.65 15.49 6.31
CA ILE A 418 18.02 14.64 5.16
C ILE A 418 18.12 15.45 3.86
N ILE A 419 17.17 16.36 3.59
CA ILE A 419 17.16 17.18 2.37
C ILE A 419 18.29 18.21 2.42
N LYS A 420 18.55 18.82 3.58
CA LYS A 420 19.66 19.79 3.76
C LYS A 420 21.01 19.13 3.50
N ILE A 421 21.27 17.95 4.06
CA ILE A 421 22.48 17.17 3.78
C ILE A 421 22.57 16.84 2.29
N SER A 422 21.47 16.38 1.70
CA SER A 422 21.46 15.99 0.29
C SER A 422 21.78 17.17 -0.64
N ILE A 423 21.29 18.37 -0.33
CA ILE A 423 21.64 19.59 -1.07
C ILE A 423 23.15 19.87 -0.98
N VAL A 424 23.73 19.82 0.23
CA VAL A 424 25.17 20.04 0.44
C VAL A 424 26.02 18.99 -0.28
N PHE A 425 25.62 17.72 -0.22
CA PHE A 425 26.37 16.65 -0.87
C PHE A 425 26.30 16.74 -2.40
N SER A 426 25.12 17.02 -2.95
CA SER A 426 24.94 17.21 -4.39
C SER A 426 25.72 18.42 -4.94
N THR A 427 25.81 19.52 -4.19
CA THR A 427 26.61 20.69 -4.62
C THR A 427 28.12 20.40 -4.57
N ILE A 428 28.60 19.67 -3.57
CA ILE A 428 30.00 19.25 -3.48
C ILE A 428 30.37 18.35 -4.67
N ILE A 429 29.56 17.33 -4.98
CA ILE A 429 29.80 16.43 -6.12
C ILE A 429 29.86 17.21 -7.43
N PHE A 430 28.95 18.17 -7.64
CA PHE A 430 28.94 18.99 -8.84
C PHE A 430 30.21 19.83 -9.00
N ILE A 431 30.68 20.48 -7.93
CA ILE A 431 31.89 21.32 -7.97
C ILE A 431 33.14 20.47 -8.27
N PHE A 432 33.32 19.34 -7.60
CA PHE A 432 34.44 18.43 -7.86
C PHE A 432 34.38 17.80 -9.27
N GLY A 433 33.19 17.40 -9.72
CA GLY A 433 32.98 16.83 -11.05
C GLY A 433 33.30 17.82 -12.17
N CYS A 434 32.81 19.05 -12.06
CA CYS A 434 33.06 20.11 -13.05
C CYS A 434 34.52 20.55 -13.06
N THR A 435 35.16 20.74 -11.90
CA THR A 435 36.58 21.12 -11.84
C THR A 435 37.49 20.07 -12.48
N ASN A 436 37.28 18.79 -12.14
CA ASN A 436 38.05 17.69 -12.74
C ASN A 436 37.81 17.57 -14.25
N GLY A 437 36.55 17.70 -14.67
CA GLY A 437 36.18 17.68 -16.09
C GLY A 437 36.84 18.80 -16.88
N VAL A 438 36.79 20.04 -16.39
CA VAL A 438 37.38 21.21 -17.06
C VAL A 438 38.90 21.11 -17.14
N LEU A 439 39.57 20.68 -16.06
CA LEU A 439 41.02 20.45 -16.06
C LEU A 439 41.41 19.37 -17.09
N SER A 440 40.63 18.29 -17.17
CA SER A 440 40.84 17.21 -18.13
C SER A 440 40.67 17.72 -19.57
N VAL A 441 39.63 18.50 -19.85
CA VAL A 441 39.42 19.12 -21.18
C VAL A 441 40.61 20.00 -21.55
N ILE A 442 41.11 20.85 -20.65
CA ILE A 442 42.26 21.73 -20.91
C ILE A 442 43.52 20.93 -21.26
N ILE A 443 43.78 19.83 -20.55
CA ILE A 443 44.95 18.97 -20.77
C ILE A 443 44.86 18.26 -22.13
N PHE A 444 43.74 17.59 -22.41
CA PHE A 444 43.55 16.81 -23.64
C PHE A 444 43.19 17.67 -24.86
N HIS A 445 43.00 18.98 -24.68
CA HIS A 445 42.83 19.90 -25.80
C HIS A 445 44.13 20.22 -26.53
N ARG A 446 45.28 20.04 -25.86
CA ARG A 446 46.60 20.28 -26.46
C ARG A 446 46.87 19.28 -27.60
N GLU A 447 47.77 19.64 -28.51
CA GLU A 447 48.09 18.81 -29.68
C GLU A 447 48.86 17.53 -29.30
N LYS A 448 49.86 17.63 -28.39
CA LYS A 448 50.70 16.50 -27.97
C LYS A 448 49.92 15.26 -27.50
N PRO A 449 48.89 15.36 -26.62
CA PRO A 449 48.12 14.20 -26.18
C PRO A 449 47.24 13.56 -27.27
N ARG A 450 46.95 14.26 -28.36
CA ARG A 450 46.06 13.81 -29.45
C ARG A 450 46.79 13.06 -30.57
N GLU A 451 48.11 12.98 -30.51
CA GLU A 451 48.92 12.19 -31.45
C GLU A 451 48.56 10.70 -31.40
N VAL A 452 48.07 10.22 -30.25
CA VAL A 452 47.54 8.86 -30.06
C VAL A 452 46.02 8.92 -29.99
N GLY A 453 45.32 7.99 -30.66
CA GLY A 453 43.85 7.94 -30.70
C GLY A 453 43.16 7.92 -29.31
N SER A 454 43.89 7.51 -28.26
CA SER A 454 43.43 7.58 -26.86
C SER A 454 43.17 9.01 -26.35
N GLY A 455 43.88 10.02 -26.87
CA GLY A 455 43.69 11.42 -26.49
C GLY A 455 42.33 11.98 -26.90
N TYR A 456 41.85 11.62 -28.09
CA TYR A 456 40.49 11.97 -28.54
C TYR A 456 39.41 11.30 -27.69
N TYR A 457 39.61 10.04 -27.31
CA TYR A 457 38.70 9.32 -26.43
C TYR A 457 38.58 9.99 -25.06
N LEU A 458 39.71 10.34 -24.42
CA LEU A 458 39.71 11.00 -23.11
C LEU A 458 39.09 12.40 -23.16
N LEU A 459 39.29 13.12 -24.26
CA LEU A 459 38.63 14.41 -24.47
C LEU A 459 37.11 14.26 -24.58
N VAL A 460 36.62 13.33 -25.41
CA VAL A 460 35.17 13.07 -25.54
C VAL A 460 34.59 12.61 -24.20
N SER A 461 35.26 11.70 -23.49
CA SER A 461 34.85 11.24 -22.16
C SER A 461 34.76 12.37 -21.14
N SER A 462 35.71 13.31 -21.15
CA SER A 462 35.69 14.44 -20.21
C SER A 462 34.54 15.42 -20.50
N ILE A 463 34.20 15.65 -21.77
CA ILE A 463 33.05 16.47 -22.18
C ILE A 463 31.75 15.78 -21.77
N THR A 464 31.61 14.46 -22.02
CA THR A 464 30.42 13.72 -21.60
C THR A 464 30.24 13.71 -20.08
N SER A 465 31.32 13.58 -19.31
CA SER A 465 31.26 13.67 -17.84
C SER A 465 30.79 15.03 -17.34
N ILE A 466 31.25 16.14 -17.93
CA ILE A 466 30.76 17.49 -17.56
C ILE A 466 29.26 17.61 -17.85
N CYS A 467 28.81 17.17 -19.04
CA CYS A 467 27.40 17.16 -19.39
C CYS A 467 26.56 16.34 -18.40
N MET A 468 27.05 15.17 -17.96
CA MET A 468 26.36 14.33 -16.99
C MET A 468 26.19 14.99 -15.61
N PHE A 469 27.24 15.65 -15.08
CA PHE A 469 27.13 16.37 -13.81
C PHE A 469 26.14 17.55 -13.88
N ILE A 470 26.09 18.26 -15.02
CA ILE A 470 25.10 19.32 -15.26
C ILE A 470 23.68 18.76 -15.30
N MET A 471 23.47 17.63 -15.99
CA MET A 471 22.15 16.99 -16.06
C MET A 471 21.70 16.52 -14.67
N LEU A 472 22.60 15.90 -13.89
CA LEU A 472 22.30 15.41 -12.54
C LEU A 472 21.86 16.54 -11.60
N ILE A 473 22.55 17.69 -11.59
CA ILE A 473 22.20 18.80 -10.70
C ILE A 473 20.88 19.47 -11.12
N ILE A 474 20.59 19.56 -12.42
CA ILE A 474 19.31 20.07 -12.93
C ILE A 474 18.17 19.15 -12.49
N LYS A 475 18.32 17.83 -12.64
CA LYS A 475 17.32 16.85 -12.19
C LYS A 475 17.06 16.96 -10.68
N PHE A 476 18.12 17.06 -9.89
CA PHE A 476 18.03 17.18 -8.43
C PHE A 476 17.24 18.44 -8.01
N TRP A 477 17.55 19.61 -8.58
CA TRP A 477 16.82 20.83 -8.28
C TRP A 477 15.37 20.79 -8.73
N GLN A 478 15.10 20.19 -9.90
CA GLN A 478 13.74 20.03 -10.37
C GLN A 478 12.92 19.11 -9.46
N LEU A 479 13.50 18.03 -8.93
CA LEU A 479 12.82 17.16 -7.96
C LEU A 479 12.40 17.96 -6.72
N ILE A 480 13.31 18.75 -6.14
CA ILE A 480 12.98 19.57 -4.96
C ILE A 480 11.91 20.61 -5.28
N LEU A 481 12.06 21.37 -6.38
CA LEU A 481 11.16 22.46 -6.74
C LEU A 481 9.76 21.98 -7.14
N SER A 482 9.66 20.80 -7.77
CA SER A 482 8.37 20.18 -8.11
C SER A 482 7.65 19.65 -6.86
N GLN A 483 8.36 19.00 -5.93
CA GLN A 483 7.78 18.50 -4.68
C GLN A 483 7.40 19.63 -3.70
N MET A 484 8.08 20.78 -3.77
CA MET A 484 7.73 21.99 -3.03
C MET A 484 6.55 22.78 -3.66
N PHE A 485 6.02 22.34 -4.81
CA PHE A 485 4.95 23.00 -5.56
C PHE A 485 5.29 24.41 -6.09
N LEU A 486 6.59 24.74 -6.23
CA LEU A 486 7.04 26.03 -6.75
C LEU A 486 7.05 26.09 -8.28
N ILE A 487 7.27 24.96 -8.95
CA ILE A 487 7.20 24.85 -10.41
C ILE A 487 5.96 24.05 -10.80
N THR A 488 4.98 24.74 -11.36
CA THR A 488 3.72 24.16 -11.86
C THR A 488 3.64 24.14 -13.40
N SER A 489 4.68 24.62 -14.10
CA SER A 489 4.68 24.74 -15.55
C SER A 489 4.83 23.37 -16.23
N ARG A 490 3.73 22.95 -16.86
CA ARG A 490 3.57 21.68 -17.56
C ARG A 490 4.62 21.36 -18.63
N PRO A 491 4.94 22.25 -19.60
CA PRO A 491 5.87 21.89 -20.67
C PRO A 491 7.29 21.65 -20.15
N PHE A 492 7.68 22.34 -19.08
CA PHE A 492 8.99 22.23 -18.46
C PHE A 492 9.17 20.88 -17.74
N LEU A 493 8.18 20.47 -16.95
CA LEU A 493 8.21 19.18 -16.25
C LEU A 493 8.19 17.99 -17.22
N ASN A 494 7.45 18.10 -18.33
CA ASN A 494 7.35 17.03 -19.32
C ASN A 494 8.63 16.87 -20.16
N PHE A 495 9.22 17.99 -20.60
CA PHE A 495 10.52 17.97 -21.29
C PHE A 495 11.58 17.29 -20.44
N SER A 496 11.64 17.61 -19.15
CA SER A 496 12.62 17.00 -18.27
C SER A 496 12.35 15.52 -17.95
N CYS A 497 11.09 15.13 -17.74
CA CYS A 497 10.72 13.73 -17.51
C CYS A 497 11.10 12.81 -18.69
N VAL A 498 10.91 13.28 -19.92
CA VAL A 498 11.20 12.47 -21.11
C VAL A 498 12.67 12.53 -21.49
N SER A 499 13.26 13.72 -21.53
CA SER A 499 14.63 13.91 -22.04
C SER A 499 15.68 13.61 -20.98
N LEU A 500 15.50 14.14 -19.77
CA LEU A 500 16.53 14.17 -18.75
C LEU A 500 16.70 12.80 -18.07
N ASP A 501 15.59 12.11 -17.79
CA ASP A 501 15.62 10.75 -17.24
C ASP A 501 16.10 9.70 -18.23
N PHE A 502 15.78 9.87 -19.53
CA PHE A 502 16.31 8.98 -20.57
C PHE A 502 17.82 9.17 -20.73
N LEU A 503 18.29 10.42 -20.81
CA LEU A 503 19.71 10.71 -20.98
C LEU A 503 20.55 10.26 -19.78
N LEU A 504 20.10 10.49 -18.54
CA LEU A 504 20.78 10.02 -17.32
C LEU A 504 20.75 8.50 -17.13
N LYS A 505 19.88 7.79 -17.85
CA LYS A 505 19.76 6.32 -17.77
C LYS A 505 20.60 5.62 -18.84
N VAL A 506 20.85 6.28 -19.96
CA VAL A 506 21.59 5.75 -21.10
C VAL A 506 23.07 6.11 -21.05
N PHE A 507 23.39 7.32 -20.60
CA PHE A 507 24.74 7.83 -20.37
C PHE A 507 25.06 7.81 -18.87
#